data_AF-A0A7N1A9L0-F1
#
_entry.id   AF-A0A7N1A9L0-F1
#
_cell.length_a   1.000
_cell.length_b   1.000
_cell.length_c   1.000
_cell.angle_alpha   90.00
_cell.angle_beta   90.00
_cell.angle_gamma   90.00
#
_symmetry.space_group_name_H-M   'P 1'
#
loop_
_entity.id
_entity.type
_entity.pdbx_description
1 polymer ?
#
loop_
_entity_poly.entity_id
_entity_poly.type
_entity_poly.pdbx_seq_one_letter_code
_entity_poly.pdbx_strand_id
1 'polypeptide(L)'
;MPCLSVEIKPKCGFLPPSKYISEENHMKKSISRFRMHQALKLHRKEVSEISHYDPLDMFSGIKNRIYKAMRALFSTPQNNFRIFLNGSIIFGGSGGGTNATNSKTAELLEDALGCFIRAEEGKRTEALLQLVTETLHEASVLDKLLEVQKLDAFDIEGAIHAYYNVVSEPCKVCQHVSKDQPHELHTIPFHESLEIARNYLIAATAKDCSLIISFRRKGDSNSASLNEQEFDHKAFFIDLDMKSLDRMKHYYELDQEIVSNYNKVMRGDTEGDPKKRLQSNGHA
;
A
#
# COMPACT_ATOMS: atom_id res chain seq x y z
N MET A 1 28.60 14.88 7.81
CA MET A 1 28.22 14.26 6.52
C MET A 1 26.71 14.25 6.41
N PRO A 2 26.14 14.60 5.24
CA PRO A 2 24.69 14.60 5.05
C PRO A 2 24.12 13.18 5.17
N CYS A 3 22.88 13.09 5.65
CA CYS A 3 22.10 11.85 5.75
C CYS A 3 20.85 12.02 4.89
N LEU A 4 20.65 11.11 3.94
CA LEU A 4 19.43 11.05 3.13
C LEU A 4 18.57 9.90 3.64
N SER A 5 17.28 10.12 3.87
CA SER A 5 16.36 9.04 4.27
C SER A 5 15.16 9.00 3.36
N VAL A 6 14.70 7.80 3.07
CA VAL A 6 13.54 7.54 2.22
C VAL A 6 12.53 6.76 3.03
N GLU A 7 11.31 7.28 3.14
CA GLU A 7 10.19 6.60 3.78
C GLU A 7 9.26 6.01 2.71
N ILE A 8 8.95 4.73 2.82
CA ILE A 8 8.05 4.00 1.95
C ILE A 8 6.94 3.41 2.80
N LYS A 9 5.68 3.64 2.43
CA LYS A 9 4.53 2.89 2.96
C LYS A 9 4.13 1.81 1.96
N PRO A 10 4.63 0.57 2.09
CA PRO A 10 4.61 -0.39 0.98
C PRO A 10 3.22 -1.02 0.76
N LYS A 11 2.33 -0.97 1.76
CA LYS A 11 0.98 -1.58 1.74
C LYS A 11 1.04 -3.11 1.62
N CYS A 12 -0.08 -3.75 1.29
CA CYS A 12 -0.21 -5.22 1.23
C CYS A 12 0.39 -5.79 -0.05
N GLY A 13 1.42 -6.63 0.07
CA GLY A 13 2.23 -7.18 -1.01
C GLY A 13 1.77 -8.51 -1.61
N PHE A 14 0.60 -9.01 -1.25
CA PHE A 14 0.06 -10.27 -1.78
C PHE A 14 -1.43 -10.17 -2.10
N LEU A 15 -1.91 -11.11 -2.90
CA LEU A 15 -3.33 -11.35 -3.17
C LEU A 15 -3.87 -12.38 -2.16
N PRO A 16 -5.05 -12.15 -1.56
CA PRO A 16 -5.57 -13.02 -0.51
C PRO A 16 -5.81 -14.46 -1.01
N PRO A 17 -5.31 -15.49 -0.31
CA PRO A 17 -5.52 -16.90 -0.68
C PRO A 17 -6.85 -17.46 -0.18
N SER A 18 -7.63 -16.66 0.55
CA SER A 18 -8.78 -17.10 1.31
C SER A 18 -9.87 -17.75 0.46
N LYS A 19 -10.37 -18.91 0.94
CA LYS A 19 -11.56 -19.57 0.41
C LYS A 19 -12.87 -18.91 0.87
N TYR A 20 -12.82 -17.99 1.83
CA TYR A 20 -13.98 -17.29 2.39
C TYR A 20 -14.36 -16.02 1.64
N ILE A 21 -13.58 -15.65 0.61
CA ILE A 21 -13.96 -14.58 -0.31
C ILE A 21 -15.19 -15.04 -1.09
N SER A 22 -16.28 -14.27 -1.00
CA SER A 22 -17.51 -14.53 -1.72
C SER A 22 -17.32 -14.46 -3.25
N GLU A 23 -18.17 -15.18 -4.00
CA GLU A 23 -18.13 -15.18 -5.48
C GLU A 23 -18.32 -13.78 -6.07
N GLU A 24 -19.14 -12.94 -5.44
CA GLU A 24 -19.34 -11.54 -5.85
C GLU A 24 -18.05 -10.70 -5.72
N ASN A 25 -17.17 -11.09 -4.80
CA ASN A 25 -15.90 -10.43 -4.50
C ASN A 25 -14.69 -11.15 -5.12
N HIS A 26 -14.89 -12.08 -6.06
CA HIS A 26 -13.80 -12.89 -6.66
C HIS A 26 -12.63 -12.06 -7.23
N MET A 27 -12.88 -10.82 -7.66
CA MET A 27 -11.85 -9.89 -8.15
C MET A 27 -10.71 -9.66 -7.16
N LYS A 28 -10.97 -9.80 -5.85
CA LYS A 28 -9.93 -9.72 -4.79
C LYS A 28 -8.80 -10.72 -4.99
N LYS A 29 -9.05 -11.85 -5.66
CA LYS A 29 -8.04 -12.88 -5.95
C LYS A 29 -7.11 -12.50 -7.12
N SER A 30 -7.44 -11.46 -7.88
CA SER A 30 -6.70 -11.07 -9.09
C SER A 30 -6.21 -9.63 -9.06
N ILE A 31 -6.83 -8.76 -8.25
CA ILE A 31 -6.52 -7.33 -8.17
C ILE A 31 -6.07 -6.99 -6.76
N SER A 32 -4.95 -6.28 -6.64
CA SER A 32 -4.42 -5.89 -5.34
C SER A 32 -5.39 -4.96 -4.59
N ARG A 33 -5.46 -5.12 -3.27
CA ARG A 33 -6.27 -4.25 -2.40
C ARG A 33 -5.94 -2.77 -2.60
N PHE A 34 -4.66 -2.44 -2.81
CA PHE A 34 -4.24 -1.06 -3.06
C PHE A 34 -4.89 -0.50 -4.32
N ARG A 35 -4.87 -1.23 -5.43
CA ARG A 35 -5.46 -0.80 -6.71
C ARG A 35 -6.97 -0.64 -6.61
N MET A 36 -7.68 -1.56 -5.97
CA MET A 36 -9.13 -1.41 -5.76
C MET A 36 -9.44 -0.19 -4.90
N HIS A 37 -8.67 0.02 -3.83
CA HIS A 37 -8.86 1.15 -2.93
C HIS A 37 -8.54 2.49 -3.59
N GLN A 38 -7.59 2.57 -4.53
CA GLN A 38 -7.34 3.80 -5.31
C GLN A 38 -8.59 4.28 -6.05
N ALA A 39 -9.40 3.37 -6.59
CA ALA A 39 -10.66 3.74 -7.26
C ALA A 39 -11.66 4.38 -6.28
N LEU A 40 -11.78 3.83 -5.06
CA LEU A 40 -12.64 4.42 -4.03
C LEU A 40 -12.10 5.77 -3.55
N LYS A 41 -10.79 5.90 -3.34
CA LYS A 41 -10.16 7.17 -2.95
C LYS A 41 -10.38 8.26 -3.99
N LEU A 42 -10.27 7.93 -5.28
CA LEU A 42 -10.56 8.87 -6.36
C LEU A 42 -12.03 9.28 -6.35
N HIS A 43 -12.95 8.31 -6.22
CA HIS A 43 -14.39 8.59 -6.13
C HIS A 43 -14.73 9.53 -4.96
N ARG A 44 -14.07 9.34 -3.81
CA ARG A 44 -14.19 10.19 -2.62
C ARG A 44 -13.40 11.50 -2.69
N LYS A 45 -12.66 11.75 -3.76
CA LYS A 45 -11.76 12.91 -3.93
C LYS A 45 -10.68 13.02 -2.83
N GLU A 46 -10.31 11.89 -2.24
CA GLU A 46 -9.19 11.80 -1.28
C GLU A 46 -7.83 11.88 -2.00
N VAL A 47 -7.80 11.58 -3.30
CA VAL A 47 -6.63 11.70 -4.19
C VAL A 47 -7.04 12.39 -5.49
N SER A 48 -6.10 13.13 -6.10
CA SER A 48 -6.32 13.79 -7.39
C SER A 48 -6.31 12.83 -8.58
N GLU A 49 -5.62 11.71 -8.45
CA GLU A 49 -5.45 10.70 -9.49
C GLU A 49 -5.14 9.32 -8.89
N ILE A 50 -5.37 8.27 -9.68
CA ILE A 50 -5.03 6.89 -9.31
C ILE A 50 -3.51 6.71 -9.41
N SER A 51 -2.89 6.24 -8.34
CA SER A 51 -1.48 5.87 -8.35
C SER A 51 -1.23 4.64 -9.22
N HIS A 52 -0.18 4.68 -10.03
CA HIS A 52 0.33 3.53 -10.77
C HIS A 52 1.24 2.61 -9.92
N TYR A 53 1.46 2.96 -8.65
CA TYR A 53 2.19 2.11 -7.72
C TYR A 53 1.45 0.80 -7.51
N ASP A 54 2.15 -0.33 -7.64
CA ASP A 54 1.63 -1.65 -7.33
C ASP A 54 2.49 -2.31 -6.23
N PRO A 55 1.93 -2.56 -5.03
CA PRO A 55 2.62 -3.34 -4.01
C PRO A 55 3.09 -4.71 -4.51
N LEU A 56 2.38 -5.35 -5.44
CA LEU A 56 2.81 -6.65 -5.96
C LEU A 56 4.11 -6.56 -6.76
N ASP A 57 4.41 -5.41 -7.36
CA ASP A 57 5.70 -5.13 -8.00
C ASP A 57 6.79 -4.89 -6.95
N MET A 58 6.48 -4.13 -5.89
CA MET A 58 7.40 -3.85 -4.76
C MET A 58 7.82 -5.11 -4.00
N PHE A 59 6.89 -6.04 -3.75
CA PHE A 59 7.14 -7.28 -3.01
C PHE A 59 7.49 -8.48 -3.92
N SER A 60 7.81 -8.24 -5.20
CA SER A 60 8.03 -9.31 -6.17
C SER A 60 9.35 -10.06 -6.03
N GLY A 61 10.33 -9.50 -5.30
CA GLY A 61 11.72 -9.97 -5.31
C GLY A 61 12.46 -9.76 -6.64
N ILE A 62 11.83 -9.13 -7.65
CA ILE A 62 12.43 -8.92 -8.97
C ILE A 62 12.87 -7.46 -9.10
N LYS A 63 14.20 -7.22 -9.19
CA LYS A 63 14.80 -5.87 -9.24
C LYS A 63 14.08 -4.90 -10.19
N ASN A 64 13.77 -5.33 -11.42
CA ASN A 64 13.09 -4.47 -12.41
C ASN A 64 11.66 -4.09 -12.02
N ARG A 65 10.93 -4.98 -11.34
CA ARG A 65 9.57 -4.69 -10.84
C ARG A 65 9.62 -3.77 -9.63
N ILE A 66 10.57 -3.98 -8.71
CA ILE A 66 10.82 -3.05 -7.59
C ILE A 66 11.15 -1.66 -8.14
N TYR A 67 12.01 -1.57 -9.16
CA TYR A 67 12.36 -0.32 -9.81
C TYR A 67 11.15 0.40 -10.41
N LYS A 68 10.29 -0.35 -11.12
CA LYS A 68 9.01 0.16 -11.64
C LYS A 68 8.12 0.70 -10.51
N ALA A 69 8.03 -0.01 -9.39
CA ALA A 69 7.26 0.43 -8.22
C ALA A 69 7.84 1.72 -7.61
N MET A 70 9.17 1.83 -7.50
CA MET A 70 9.86 3.04 -7.03
C MET A 70 9.60 4.26 -7.94
N ARG A 71 9.67 4.07 -9.26
CA ARG A 71 9.31 5.11 -10.24
C ARG A 71 7.86 5.56 -10.10
N ALA A 72 6.93 4.62 -9.88
CA ALA A 72 5.52 4.95 -9.69
C ALA A 72 5.25 5.70 -8.37
N LEU A 73 5.95 5.33 -7.29
CA LEU A 73 5.95 6.06 -6.02
C LEU A 73 6.50 7.48 -6.21
N PHE A 74 7.58 7.66 -6.97
CA PHE A 74 8.09 8.98 -7.28
C PHE A 74 7.09 9.82 -8.11
N SER A 75 6.46 9.23 -9.12
CA SER A 75 5.47 9.96 -9.94
C SER A 75 4.21 10.34 -9.16
N THR A 76 3.72 9.44 -8.29
CA THR A 76 2.49 9.63 -7.51
C THR A 76 2.73 9.29 -6.03
N PRO A 77 3.40 10.16 -5.26
CA PRO A 77 3.87 9.84 -3.91
C PRO A 77 2.73 9.59 -2.93
N GLN A 78 1.63 10.33 -3.08
CA GLN A 78 0.49 10.32 -2.16
C GLN A 78 0.96 10.33 -0.70
N ASN A 79 0.57 9.35 0.11
CA ASN A 79 1.11 9.14 1.47
C ASN A 79 2.01 7.90 1.55
N ASN A 80 2.54 7.47 0.42
CA ASN A 80 3.33 6.26 0.26
C ASN A 80 4.83 6.51 0.12
N PHE A 81 5.25 7.74 -0.19
CA PHE A 81 6.66 8.03 -0.45
C PHE A 81 7.07 9.41 0.02
N ARG A 82 8.17 9.49 0.79
CA ARG A 82 8.78 10.74 1.25
C ARG A 82 10.30 10.64 1.23
N ILE A 83 10.97 11.76 1.04
CA ILE A 83 12.43 11.86 1.09
C ILE A 83 12.82 12.99 2.04
N PHE A 84 13.80 12.71 2.90
CA PHE A 84 14.32 13.60 3.92
C PHE A 84 15.82 13.79 3.73
N LEU A 85 16.29 15.03 3.87
CA LEU A 85 17.70 15.37 3.93
C LEU A 85 17.99 15.98 5.30
N ASN A 86 18.87 15.33 6.07
CA ASN A 86 19.21 15.72 7.43
C ASN A 86 17.99 15.88 8.35
N GLY A 87 16.96 15.05 8.15
CA GLY A 87 15.71 15.09 8.91
C GLY A 87 14.66 16.08 8.38
N SER A 88 15.03 16.96 7.45
CA SER A 88 14.09 17.88 6.81
C SER A 88 13.47 17.24 5.58
N ILE A 89 12.15 17.31 5.44
CA ILE A 89 11.46 16.81 4.24
C ILE A 89 11.88 17.64 3.01
N ILE A 90 12.30 16.95 1.94
CA ILE A 90 12.65 17.56 0.65
C ILE A 90 11.75 17.06 -0.49
N PHE A 91 10.98 15.99 -0.27
CA PHE A 91 10.00 15.47 -1.22
C PHE A 91 8.89 14.70 -0.52
N GLY A 92 7.66 14.76 -1.05
CA GLY A 92 6.47 14.18 -0.44
C GLY A 92 5.79 15.15 0.54
N GLY A 93 4.79 14.65 1.28
CA GLY A 93 3.85 15.50 2.04
C GLY A 93 4.15 15.56 3.53
N SER A 94 4.05 16.75 4.12
CA SER A 94 4.26 17.01 5.57
C SER A 94 3.10 16.55 6.46
N GLY A 95 2.59 15.34 6.28
CA GLY A 95 1.52 14.74 7.11
C GLY A 95 0.17 14.51 6.40
N GLY A 96 0.07 14.83 5.11
CA GLY A 96 -1.06 14.49 4.23
C GLY A 96 -0.60 13.79 2.94
N GLY A 97 -1.54 13.35 2.11
CA GLY A 97 -1.20 12.88 0.75
C GLY A 97 -0.74 14.04 -0.12
N THR A 98 0.23 13.82 -1.00
CA THR A 98 0.62 14.82 -2.02
C THR A 98 0.01 14.52 -3.37
N ASN A 99 -0.13 15.58 -4.17
CA ASN A 99 -0.41 15.48 -5.59
C ASN A 99 0.75 14.79 -6.32
N ALA A 100 0.51 14.44 -7.58
CA ALA A 100 1.56 13.92 -8.46
C ALA A 100 2.72 14.90 -8.63
N THR A 101 3.89 14.34 -8.90
CA THR A 101 5.12 15.10 -9.07
C THR A 101 5.08 15.88 -10.37
N ASN A 102 5.08 17.20 -10.26
CA ASN A 102 5.22 18.11 -11.39
C ASN A 102 6.69 18.49 -11.63
N SER A 103 6.97 19.13 -12.76
CA SER A 103 8.34 19.51 -13.16
C SER A 103 9.07 20.33 -12.10
N LYS A 104 8.38 21.31 -11.48
CA LYS A 104 8.98 22.16 -10.43
C LYS A 104 9.39 21.35 -9.20
N THR A 105 8.57 20.39 -8.78
CA THR A 105 8.86 19.54 -7.61
C THR A 105 10.01 18.57 -7.90
N ALA A 106 10.05 18.03 -9.13
CA ALA A 106 11.16 17.18 -9.58
C ALA A 106 12.48 17.96 -9.63
N GLU A 107 12.48 19.18 -10.16
CA GLU A 107 13.65 20.07 -10.22
C GLU A 107 14.18 20.43 -8.83
N LEU A 108 13.29 20.81 -7.90
CA LEU A 108 13.68 21.10 -6.51
C LEU A 108 14.31 19.90 -5.80
N LEU A 109 13.81 18.69 -6.06
CA LEU A 109 14.42 17.46 -5.53
C LEU A 109 15.79 17.21 -6.16
N GLU A 110 15.90 17.32 -7.49
CA GLU A 110 17.14 17.11 -8.24
C GLU A 110 18.27 18.04 -7.75
N ASP A 111 17.93 19.30 -7.47
CA ASP A 111 18.86 20.27 -6.89
C ASP A 111 19.25 19.90 -5.46
N ALA A 112 18.26 19.57 -4.61
CA ALA A 112 18.52 19.18 -3.22
C ALA A 112 19.43 17.93 -3.11
N LEU A 113 19.31 17.00 -4.06
CA LEU A 113 20.14 15.80 -4.12
C LEU A 113 21.60 16.08 -4.53
N GLY A 114 21.89 17.24 -5.13
CA GLY A 114 23.25 17.60 -5.59
C GLY A 114 24.30 17.63 -4.48
N CYS A 115 23.89 17.86 -3.23
CA CYS A 115 24.79 17.80 -2.08
C CYS A 115 25.10 16.37 -1.58
N PHE A 116 24.34 15.37 -2.04
CA PHE A 116 24.42 13.98 -1.57
C PHE A 116 24.87 13.02 -2.66
N ILE A 117 24.23 13.07 -3.84
CA ILE A 117 24.50 12.19 -4.99
C ILE A 117 25.38 12.92 -5.99
N ARG A 118 26.56 12.35 -6.27
CA ARG A 118 27.43 12.85 -7.35
C ARG A 118 26.97 12.23 -8.66
N ALA A 119 26.16 12.96 -9.41
CA ALA A 119 25.76 12.61 -10.77
C ALA A 119 25.55 13.90 -11.58
N GLU A 120 25.55 13.77 -12.90
CA GLU A 120 25.18 14.86 -13.81
C GLU A 120 23.80 15.43 -13.45
N GLU A 121 23.61 16.71 -13.74
CA GLU A 121 22.31 17.37 -13.56
C GLU A 121 21.22 16.65 -14.37
N GLY A 122 20.09 16.37 -13.73
CA GLY A 122 18.99 15.59 -14.30
C GLY A 122 19.15 14.06 -14.17
N LYS A 123 20.20 13.57 -13.50
CA LYS A 123 20.44 12.12 -13.27
C LYS A 123 20.40 11.71 -11.80
N ARG A 124 20.37 12.64 -10.85
CA ARG A 124 20.50 12.35 -9.42
C ARG A 124 19.26 11.67 -8.85
N THR A 125 18.07 12.11 -9.26
CA THR A 125 16.80 11.48 -8.85
C THR A 125 16.74 10.04 -9.34
N GLU A 126 17.09 9.78 -10.59
CA GLU A 126 17.15 8.43 -11.15
C GLU A 126 18.15 7.54 -10.38
N ALA A 127 19.34 8.08 -10.10
CA ALA A 127 20.36 7.41 -9.31
C ALA A 127 19.89 7.09 -7.89
N LEU A 128 19.14 7.98 -7.24
CA LEU A 128 18.52 7.70 -5.94
C LEU A 128 17.54 6.53 -6.01
N LEU A 129 16.64 6.52 -7.00
CA LEU A 129 15.65 5.46 -7.14
C LEU A 129 16.32 4.10 -7.40
N GLN A 130 17.42 4.09 -8.15
CA GLN A 130 18.24 2.89 -8.36
C GLN A 130 18.91 2.42 -7.06
N LEU A 131 19.55 3.33 -6.31
CA LEU A 131 20.17 3.03 -5.02
C LEU A 131 19.17 2.42 -4.02
N VAL A 132 17.97 3.01 -3.92
CA VAL A 132 16.90 2.50 -3.04
C VAL A 132 16.42 1.12 -3.50
N THR A 133 16.27 0.93 -4.81
CA THR A 133 15.85 -0.36 -5.39
C THR A 133 16.86 -1.47 -5.10
N GLU A 134 18.15 -1.18 -5.27
CA GLU A 134 19.24 -2.13 -4.98
C GLU A 134 19.25 -2.51 -3.51
N THR A 135 19.14 -1.52 -2.63
CA THR A 135 19.09 -1.72 -1.19
C THR A 135 17.90 -2.58 -0.78
N LEU A 136 16.70 -2.32 -1.34
CA LEU A 136 15.50 -3.11 -1.09
C LEU A 136 15.63 -4.56 -1.57
N HIS A 137 16.24 -4.75 -2.73
CA HIS A 137 16.45 -6.08 -3.32
C HIS A 137 17.46 -6.91 -2.52
N GLU A 138 18.53 -6.29 -1.99
CA GLU A 138 19.57 -6.99 -1.23
C GLU A 138 19.22 -7.24 0.24
N ALA A 139 18.50 -6.31 0.88
CA ALA A 139 18.29 -6.38 2.33
C ALA A 139 17.25 -7.43 2.77
N SER A 140 16.48 -8.01 1.83
CA SER A 140 15.36 -8.96 2.10
C SER A 140 14.39 -8.50 3.22
N VAL A 141 14.34 -7.19 3.49
CA VAL A 141 13.47 -6.61 4.53
C VAL A 141 12.00 -6.70 4.14
N LEU A 142 11.70 -6.60 2.84
CA LEU A 142 10.35 -6.74 2.31
C LEU A 142 9.86 -8.18 2.39
N ASP A 143 10.75 -9.18 2.24
CA ASP A 143 10.37 -10.59 2.35
C ASP A 143 9.87 -10.90 3.77
N LYS A 144 10.61 -10.45 4.80
CA LYS A 144 10.21 -10.62 6.20
C LYS A 144 8.89 -9.90 6.50
N LEU A 145 8.70 -8.69 5.99
CA LEU A 145 7.45 -7.96 6.16
C LEU A 145 6.29 -8.71 5.48
N LEU A 146 6.50 -9.23 4.28
CA LEU A 146 5.50 -9.98 3.52
C LEU A 146 5.03 -11.23 4.27
N GLU A 147 5.93 -11.97 4.90
CA GLU A 147 5.57 -13.14 5.71
C GLU A 147 4.67 -12.76 6.89
N VAL A 148 4.90 -11.60 7.53
CA VAL A 148 3.99 -11.10 8.58
C VAL A 148 2.65 -10.66 8.00
N GLN A 149 2.63 -10.04 6.81
CA GLN A 149 1.37 -9.66 6.15
C GLN A 149 0.51 -10.89 5.80
N LYS A 150 1.14 -12.02 5.44
CA LYS A 150 0.48 -13.29 5.10
C LYS A 150 -0.11 -14.03 6.29
N LEU A 151 0.13 -13.57 7.53
CA LEU A 151 -0.63 -14.04 8.69
C LEU A 151 -2.14 -13.82 8.55
N ASP A 152 -2.55 -12.88 7.68
CA ASP A 152 -3.92 -12.81 7.17
C ASP A 152 -4.18 -13.90 6.12
N ALA A 153 -4.39 -15.12 6.59
CA ALA A 153 -4.71 -16.28 5.75
C ALA A 153 -6.19 -16.35 5.35
N PHE A 154 -7.07 -15.71 6.13
CA PHE A 154 -8.52 -15.84 6.02
C PHE A 154 -9.18 -14.70 5.25
N ASP A 155 -8.42 -13.66 4.89
CA ASP A 155 -8.97 -12.37 4.46
C ASP A 155 -9.92 -11.79 5.52
N ILE A 156 -10.30 -10.52 5.40
CA ILE A 156 -11.28 -9.95 6.32
C ILE A 156 -12.66 -10.60 6.20
N GLU A 157 -13.03 -11.10 5.01
CA GLU A 157 -14.28 -11.84 4.80
C GLU A 157 -14.34 -13.13 5.63
N GLY A 158 -13.21 -13.80 5.90
CA GLY A 158 -13.16 -14.93 6.82
C GLY A 158 -12.93 -14.50 8.28
N ALA A 159 -11.94 -13.64 8.52
CA ALA A 159 -11.52 -13.26 9.87
C ALA A 159 -12.62 -12.55 10.68
N ILE A 160 -13.58 -11.88 10.02
CA ILE A 160 -14.71 -11.24 10.68
C ILE A 160 -15.61 -12.23 11.46
N HIS A 161 -15.71 -13.49 11.02
CA HIS A 161 -16.48 -14.52 11.73
C HIS A 161 -15.80 -14.89 13.05
N ALA A 162 -14.47 -15.07 13.02
CA ALA A 162 -13.67 -15.34 14.21
C ALA A 162 -13.73 -14.16 15.20
N TYR A 163 -13.75 -12.92 14.70
CA TYR A 163 -13.99 -11.73 15.54
C TYR A 163 -15.28 -11.85 16.34
N TYR A 164 -16.41 -12.20 15.69
CA TYR A 164 -17.70 -12.32 16.38
C TYR A 164 -17.72 -13.43 17.43
N ASN A 165 -17.02 -14.54 17.20
CA ASN A 165 -16.80 -15.57 18.22
C ASN A 165 -16.03 -15.00 19.42
N VAL A 166 -14.94 -14.27 19.17
CA VAL A 166 -14.07 -13.71 20.22
C VAL A 166 -14.82 -12.71 21.10
N VAL A 167 -15.65 -11.84 20.51
CA VAL A 167 -16.43 -10.85 21.27
C VAL A 167 -17.74 -11.42 21.85
N SER A 168 -18.06 -12.68 21.58
CA SER A 168 -19.30 -13.33 22.01
C SER A 168 -20.57 -12.57 21.59
N GLU A 169 -20.54 -11.95 20.41
CA GLU A 169 -21.69 -11.24 19.82
C GLU A 169 -22.29 -12.06 18.66
N PRO A 170 -23.61 -11.97 18.40
CA PRO A 170 -24.20 -12.55 17.21
C PRO A 170 -23.53 -12.04 15.92
N CYS A 171 -23.08 -12.96 15.08
CA CYS A 171 -22.38 -12.62 13.84
C CYS A 171 -23.31 -11.87 12.88
N LYS A 172 -22.99 -10.58 12.64
CA LYS A 172 -23.81 -9.73 11.76
C LYS A 172 -23.71 -10.13 10.28
N VAL A 173 -22.62 -10.77 9.87
CA VAL A 173 -22.42 -11.25 8.49
C VAL A 173 -23.35 -12.41 8.17
N CYS A 174 -23.63 -13.28 9.14
CA CYS A 174 -24.49 -14.45 8.97
C CYS A 174 -25.99 -14.18 9.16
N GLN A 175 -26.42 -12.94 9.43
CA GLN A 175 -27.82 -12.64 9.79
C GLN A 175 -28.86 -13.05 8.73
N HIS A 176 -28.45 -13.24 7.47
CA HIS A 176 -29.31 -13.63 6.35
C HIS A 176 -29.09 -15.07 5.86
N VAL A 177 -28.21 -15.84 6.51
CA VAL A 177 -27.94 -17.23 6.14
C VAL A 177 -28.90 -18.15 6.91
N SER A 178 -29.43 -19.18 6.25
CA SER A 178 -30.36 -20.14 6.87
C SER A 178 -29.78 -20.68 8.20
N LYS A 179 -30.60 -20.68 9.25
CA LYS A 179 -30.21 -21.16 10.59
C LYS A 179 -29.80 -22.63 10.62
N ASP A 180 -30.17 -23.39 9.59
CA ASP A 180 -29.97 -24.84 9.55
C ASP A 180 -28.54 -25.25 9.18
N GLN A 181 -27.70 -24.31 8.71
CA GLN A 181 -26.28 -24.57 8.41
C GLN A 181 -25.41 -23.37 8.84
N PRO A 182 -24.86 -23.39 10.07
CA PRO A 182 -23.95 -22.33 10.52
C PRO A 182 -22.68 -22.31 9.68
N HIS A 183 -22.12 -21.11 9.48
CA HIS A 183 -20.83 -20.95 8.79
C HIS A 183 -19.74 -21.75 9.51
N GLU A 184 -18.86 -22.43 8.78
CA GLU A 184 -17.84 -23.33 9.35
C GLU A 184 -16.91 -22.64 10.37
N LEU A 185 -16.63 -21.35 10.21
CA LEU A 185 -15.86 -20.57 11.19
C LEU A 185 -16.59 -20.31 12.52
N HIS A 186 -17.86 -20.67 12.66
CA HIS A 186 -18.59 -20.62 13.93
C HIS A 186 -18.59 -21.97 14.66
N THR A 187 -18.04 -23.03 14.06
CA THR A 187 -17.91 -24.35 14.71
C THR A 187 -16.51 -24.64 15.24
N ILE A 188 -15.54 -23.77 14.93
CA ILE A 188 -14.15 -23.90 15.42
C ILE A 188 -14.04 -23.58 16.92
N PRO A 189 -13.06 -24.16 17.64
CA PRO A 189 -12.75 -23.80 19.01
C PRO A 189 -12.45 -22.30 19.22
N PHE A 190 -12.72 -21.79 20.43
CA PHE A 190 -12.43 -20.40 20.79
C PHE A 190 -10.96 -20.00 20.59
N HIS A 191 -10.01 -20.88 20.94
CA HIS A 191 -8.58 -20.59 20.80
C HIS A 191 -8.16 -20.39 19.32
N GLU A 192 -8.76 -21.14 18.39
CA GLU A 192 -8.54 -20.95 16.95
C GLU A 192 -9.15 -19.64 16.47
N SER A 193 -10.35 -19.28 16.94
CA SER A 193 -10.96 -17.97 16.64
C SER A 193 -10.08 -16.81 17.13
N LEU A 194 -9.54 -16.93 18.33
CA LEU A 194 -8.62 -15.94 18.91
C LEU A 194 -7.34 -15.84 18.09
N GLU A 195 -6.78 -16.97 17.66
CA GLU A 195 -5.60 -16.99 16.80
C GLU A 195 -5.84 -16.30 15.46
N ILE A 196 -6.96 -16.59 14.78
CA ILE A 196 -7.34 -15.95 13.51
C ILE A 196 -7.44 -14.42 13.69
N ALA A 197 -8.18 -13.96 14.71
CA ALA A 197 -8.34 -12.54 14.96
C ALA A 197 -7.00 -11.85 15.30
N ARG A 198 -6.18 -12.48 16.15
CA ARG A 198 -4.85 -11.98 16.52
C ARG A 198 -3.94 -11.87 15.29
N ASN A 199 -3.85 -12.93 14.51
CA ASN A 199 -2.98 -13.00 13.32
C ASN A 199 -3.42 -11.97 12.26
N TYR A 200 -4.73 -11.77 12.10
CA TYR A 200 -5.28 -10.72 11.25
C TYR A 200 -4.84 -9.32 11.71
N LEU A 201 -4.91 -9.01 13.01
CA LEU A 201 -4.51 -7.70 13.54
C LEU A 201 -3.00 -7.45 13.41
N ILE A 202 -2.17 -8.48 13.63
CA ILE A 202 -0.72 -8.42 13.37
C ILE A 202 -0.45 -8.13 11.89
N ALA A 203 -1.11 -8.85 10.99
CA ALA A 203 -1.02 -8.60 9.55
C ALA A 203 -1.51 -7.19 9.18
N ALA A 204 -2.57 -6.69 9.81
CA ALA A 204 -3.09 -5.35 9.58
C ALA A 204 -2.10 -4.25 10.01
N THR A 205 -1.35 -4.46 11.10
CA THR A 205 -0.22 -3.59 11.48
C THR A 205 0.87 -3.64 10.40
N ALA A 206 1.30 -4.82 9.96
CA ALA A 206 2.31 -4.97 8.92
C ALA A 206 1.92 -4.42 7.53
N LYS A 207 0.62 -4.39 7.21
CA LYS A 207 0.09 -3.80 5.96
C LYS A 207 0.05 -2.27 6.00
N ASP A 208 0.18 -1.65 7.17
CA ASP A 208 0.02 -0.21 7.39
C ASP A 208 1.24 0.47 8.03
N CYS A 209 2.34 -0.27 8.27
CA CYS A 209 3.61 0.29 8.72
C CYS A 209 4.34 1.03 7.58
N SER A 210 5.36 1.83 7.95
CA SER A 210 6.30 2.44 7.01
C SER A 210 7.70 1.84 7.18
N LEU A 211 8.45 1.78 6.09
CA LEU A 211 9.86 1.42 6.03
C LEU A 211 10.68 2.69 5.78
N ILE A 212 11.62 3.01 6.66
CA ILE A 212 12.59 4.08 6.46
C ILE A 212 13.95 3.46 6.13
N ILE A 213 14.55 3.89 5.03
CA ILE A 213 15.92 3.55 4.65
C ILE A 213 16.77 4.82 4.69
N SER A 214 17.78 4.82 5.55
CA SER A 214 18.69 5.95 5.73
C SER A 214 20.04 5.62 5.11
N PHE A 215 20.55 6.53 4.28
CA PHE A 215 21.80 6.44 3.55
C PHE A 215 22.81 7.49 4.04
N ARG A 216 24.08 7.09 4.10
CA ARG A 216 25.21 7.98 4.35
C ARG A 216 26.35 7.59 3.42
N ARG A 217 26.90 8.53 2.66
CA ARG A 217 28.03 8.25 1.75
C ARG A 217 29.26 7.79 2.55
N LYS A 218 30.03 6.83 2.05
CA LYS A 218 31.35 6.46 2.57
C LYS A 218 32.42 7.25 1.83
N GLY A 219 33.08 8.16 2.55
CA GLY A 219 34.18 8.95 2.02
C GLY A 219 33.81 9.96 0.93
N ASP A 220 34.85 10.51 0.31
CA ASP A 220 34.77 11.60 -0.67
C ASP A 220 35.25 11.17 -2.07
N SER A 221 35.08 9.90 -2.47
CA SER A 221 35.40 9.42 -3.83
C SER A 221 34.80 10.34 -4.90
N ASN A 222 35.64 11.03 -5.67
CA ASN A 222 35.24 12.06 -6.64
C ASN A 222 34.50 11.52 -7.88
N SER A 223 34.18 10.23 -7.93
CA SER A 223 33.45 9.66 -9.05
C SER A 223 32.01 10.15 -9.13
N ALA A 224 31.56 10.38 -10.37
CA ALA A 224 30.17 10.66 -10.71
C ALA A 224 29.38 9.38 -11.04
N SER A 225 30.03 8.21 -11.07
CA SER A 225 29.38 6.91 -11.25
C SER A 225 28.74 6.48 -9.93
N LEU A 226 27.46 6.10 -9.94
CA LEU A 226 26.77 5.62 -8.73
C LEU A 226 27.40 4.33 -8.20
N ASN A 227 27.85 3.44 -9.09
CA ASN A 227 28.48 2.16 -8.74
C ASN A 227 29.85 2.33 -8.07
N GLU A 228 30.46 3.50 -8.23
CA GLU A 228 31.75 3.86 -7.60
C GLU A 228 31.56 4.73 -6.36
N GLN A 229 30.30 5.05 -6.01
CA GLN A 229 29.92 5.70 -4.77
C GLN A 229 29.43 4.65 -3.79
N GLU A 230 30.14 4.52 -2.67
CA GLU A 230 29.72 3.63 -1.60
C GLU A 230 28.80 4.36 -0.61
N PHE A 231 27.73 3.67 -0.18
CA PHE A 231 26.80 4.18 0.82
C PHE A 231 26.65 3.17 1.96
N ASP A 232 26.82 3.63 3.19
CA ASP A 232 26.25 2.95 4.36
C ASP A 232 24.74 3.15 4.34
N HIS A 233 24.00 2.09 4.68
CA HIS A 233 22.56 2.17 4.84
C HIS A 233 22.06 1.48 6.11
N LYS A 234 20.91 1.92 6.60
CA LYS A 234 20.14 1.25 7.66
C LYS A 234 18.66 1.29 7.29
N ALA A 235 17.95 0.21 7.61
CA ALA A 235 16.52 0.08 7.36
C ALA A 235 15.76 -0.12 8.67
N PHE A 236 14.66 0.60 8.86
CA PHE A 236 13.85 0.57 10.08
C PHE A 236 12.36 0.54 9.73
N PHE A 237 11.59 -0.28 10.44
CA PHE A 237 10.13 -0.20 10.40
C PHE A 237 9.62 0.76 11.48
N ILE A 238 8.65 1.59 11.12
CA ILE A 238 7.92 2.49 12.02
C ILE A 238 6.41 2.28 11.87
N ASP A 239 5.61 2.93 12.72
CA ASP A 239 4.14 2.81 12.76
C ASP A 239 3.66 1.35 13.01
N LEU A 240 4.33 0.67 13.94
CA LEU A 240 4.05 -0.72 14.33
C LEU A 240 3.05 -0.84 15.50
N ASP A 241 2.25 0.19 15.75
CA ASP A 241 1.23 0.15 16.78
C ASP A 241 0.18 -0.93 16.46
N MET A 242 -0.17 -1.70 17.50
CA MET A 242 -1.14 -2.78 17.38
C MET A 242 -2.50 -2.20 16.99
N LYS A 243 -3.12 -2.75 15.94
CA LYS A 243 -4.50 -2.42 15.60
C LYS A 243 -5.44 -2.99 16.67
N SER A 244 -6.40 -2.19 17.13
CA SER A 244 -7.36 -2.63 18.15
C SER A 244 -8.41 -3.57 17.55
N LEU A 245 -8.92 -4.49 18.38
CA LEU A 245 -9.85 -5.55 17.97
C LEU A 245 -11.15 -5.01 17.37
N ASP A 246 -11.66 -3.90 17.91
CA ASP A 246 -12.87 -3.22 17.45
C ASP A 246 -12.76 -2.72 15.99
N ARG A 247 -11.54 -2.47 15.48
CA ARG A 247 -11.35 -2.05 14.08
C ARG A 247 -11.67 -3.15 13.07
N MET A 248 -11.78 -4.42 13.47
CA MET A 248 -12.13 -5.49 12.52
C MET A 248 -13.51 -5.27 11.88
N LYS A 249 -14.49 -4.74 12.62
CA LYS A 249 -15.80 -4.32 12.07
C LYS A 249 -15.62 -3.29 10.95
N HIS A 250 -14.85 -2.24 11.23
CA HIS A 250 -14.54 -1.19 10.25
C HIS A 250 -13.77 -1.72 9.04
N TYR A 251 -12.80 -2.63 9.25
CA TYR A 251 -12.05 -3.23 8.15
C TYR A 251 -12.94 -4.04 7.21
N TYR A 252 -13.91 -4.78 7.76
CA TYR A 252 -14.89 -5.51 6.97
C TYR A 252 -15.76 -4.55 6.15
N GLU A 253 -16.36 -3.54 6.79
CA GLU A 253 -17.20 -2.53 6.12
C GLU A 253 -16.45 -1.82 4.99
N LEU A 254 -15.23 -1.36 5.27
CA LEU A 254 -14.38 -0.69 4.28
C LEU A 254 -14.00 -1.62 3.12
N ASP A 255 -13.78 -2.91 3.39
CA ASP A 255 -13.47 -3.87 2.33
C ASP A 255 -14.66 -4.11 1.41
N GLN A 256 -15.86 -4.28 1.96
CA GLN A 256 -17.10 -4.39 1.18
C GLN A 256 -17.34 -3.14 0.32
N GLU A 257 -17.10 -1.95 0.88
CA GLU A 257 -17.22 -0.70 0.13
C GLU A 257 -16.21 -0.59 -1.02
N ILE A 258 -14.95 -0.96 -0.78
CA ILE A 258 -13.90 -0.93 -1.81
C ILE A 258 -14.25 -1.84 -2.97
N VAL A 259 -14.67 -3.07 -2.69
CA VAL A 259 -14.97 -4.06 -3.74
C VAL A 259 -16.24 -3.67 -4.49
N SER A 260 -17.29 -3.24 -3.78
CA SER A 260 -18.52 -2.75 -4.39
C SER A 260 -18.28 -1.57 -5.33
N ASN A 261 -17.51 -0.57 -4.89
CA ASN A 261 -17.16 0.57 -5.72
C ASN A 261 -16.33 0.15 -6.94
N TYR A 262 -15.34 -0.73 -6.75
CA TYR A 262 -14.49 -1.20 -7.84
C TYR A 262 -15.30 -1.99 -8.88
N ASN A 263 -16.24 -2.84 -8.46
CA ASN A 263 -17.18 -3.54 -9.34
C ASN A 263 -18.02 -2.57 -10.19
N LYS A 264 -18.57 -1.50 -9.59
CA LYS A 264 -19.34 -0.47 -10.32
C LYS A 264 -18.49 0.24 -11.38
N VAL A 265 -17.28 0.63 -11.02
CA VAL A 265 -16.34 1.29 -11.96
C VAL A 265 -16.01 0.36 -13.13
N MET A 266 -15.78 -0.93 -12.90
CA MET A 266 -15.48 -1.89 -13.98
C MET A 266 -16.67 -2.17 -14.90
N ARG A 267 -17.91 -2.08 -14.39
CA ARG A 267 -19.14 -2.23 -15.19
C ARG A 267 -19.50 -0.98 -16.00
N GLY A 268 -18.82 0.15 -15.76
CA GLY A 268 -19.13 1.43 -16.40
C GLY A 268 -20.31 2.17 -15.77
N ASP A 269 -20.74 1.77 -14.57
CA ASP A 269 -21.88 2.33 -13.84
C ASP A 269 -21.45 3.55 -12.99
N THR A 270 -20.70 4.49 -13.58
CA THR A 270 -20.42 5.76 -12.91
C THR A 270 -21.64 6.66 -13.02
N GLU A 271 -22.41 6.77 -11.93
CA GLU A 271 -23.37 7.87 -11.75
C GLU A 271 -22.63 9.21 -11.83
N GLY A 272 -22.86 9.94 -12.91
CA GLY A 272 -22.34 11.30 -13.10
C GLY A 272 -21.52 11.53 -14.37
N ASP A 273 -22.02 11.11 -15.53
CA ASP A 273 -21.67 11.81 -16.78
C ASP A 273 -22.81 12.81 -17.12
N PRO A 274 -22.60 14.13 -16.98
CA PRO A 274 -23.58 15.14 -17.36
C PRO A 274 -23.97 15.08 -18.86
N LYS A 275 -23.22 14.35 -19.69
CA LYS A 275 -23.45 14.28 -21.14
C LYS A 275 -24.59 13.34 -21.57
N LYS A 276 -25.16 12.52 -20.69
CA LYS A 276 -26.33 11.67 -21.04
C LYS A 276 -27.70 12.32 -20.85
N ARG A 277 -27.79 13.56 -20.34
CA ARG A 277 -29.08 14.28 -20.19
C ARG A 277 -29.52 15.14 -21.38
N LEU A 278 -28.78 15.13 -22.50
CA LEU A 278 -29.06 15.97 -23.67
C LEU A 278 -29.42 15.20 -24.95
N GLN A 279 -29.72 13.90 -24.88
CA GLN A 279 -30.17 13.12 -26.05
C GLN A 279 -31.53 12.43 -25.88
N SER A 280 -32.36 12.84 -24.90
CA SER A 280 -33.72 12.30 -24.74
C SER A 280 -34.85 13.32 -24.94
N ASN A 281 -34.56 14.58 -25.29
CA ASN A 281 -35.58 15.57 -25.63
C ASN A 281 -35.42 16.00 -27.08
N GLY A 282 -35.96 15.20 -27.98
CA GLY A 282 -36.02 15.53 -29.38
C GLY A 282 -36.63 14.38 -30.16
N HIS A 283 -37.91 14.09 -29.91
CA HIS A 283 -38.88 13.51 -30.84
C HIS A 283 -40.28 13.63 -30.22
N ALA A 284 -40.91 14.77 -30.47
CA ALA A 284 -42.34 14.97 -30.65
C ALA A 284 -42.52 16.24 -31.48
#